data_AF-A0A522M5F7-F1
#
_entry.id   AF-A0A522M5F7-F1
#
_cell.length_a   1.000
_cell.length_b   1.000
_cell.length_c   1.000
_cell.angle_alpha   90.00
_cell.angle_beta   90.00
_cell.angle_gamma   90.00
#
_symmetry.space_group_name_H-M   'P 1'
#
loop_
_entity.id
_entity.type
_entity.pdbx_description
1 polymer ?
#
loop_
_entity_poly.entity_id
_entity_poly.type
_entity_poly.pdbx_seq_one_letter_code
_entity_poly.pdbx_strand_id
1 'polypeptide(L)'
;MDGTDPPVALPVEDTLDLHAFSPRDVASLVVEYLLSARAAGLTEVRLIHGRGRGVQRASVHAVLASLPFVVAAREAPPELGGWGATVVVLDRADPAGTVGSG
;
A
#
# COMPACT_ATOMS: atom_id res chain seq x y z
N MET A 1 22.64 27.74 13.07
CA MET A 1 22.34 26.42 13.67
C MET A 1 21.36 25.78 12.72
N ASP A 2 21.87 25.11 11.70
CA ASP A 2 21.07 24.46 10.67
C ASP A 2 20.59 23.12 11.21
N GLY A 3 19.32 23.08 11.64
CA GLY A 3 18.62 21.87 12.03
C GLY A 3 18.25 21.03 10.80
N THR A 4 19.25 20.49 10.11
CA THR A 4 19.04 19.36 9.19
C THR A 4 18.96 18.09 10.04
N ASP A 5 17.79 17.84 10.61
CA ASP A 5 17.45 16.47 10.95
C ASP A 5 17.27 15.74 9.61
N PRO A 6 18.05 14.69 9.30
CA PRO A 6 17.79 13.89 8.11
C PRO A 6 16.35 13.37 8.21
N PRO A 7 15.55 13.40 7.13
CA PRO A 7 14.17 12.94 7.19
C PRO A 7 14.14 11.53 7.77
N VAL A 8 13.61 11.40 8.99
CA VAL A 8 13.34 10.10 9.60
C VAL A 8 12.45 9.34 8.62
N ALA A 9 13.02 8.34 7.96
CA ALA A 9 12.26 7.39 7.17
C ALA A 9 11.35 6.65 8.14
N LEU A 10 10.11 7.11 8.25
CA LEU A 10 9.11 6.40 9.04
C LEU A 10 8.99 4.99 8.48
N PRO A 11 8.97 3.96 9.34
CA PRO A 11 8.83 2.59 8.88
C PRO A 11 7.52 2.47 8.08
N VAL A 12 7.60 1.87 6.90
CA VAL A 12 6.41 1.53 6.13
C VAL A 12 5.68 0.44 6.89
N GLU A 13 4.43 0.71 7.26
CA GLU A 13 3.58 -0.25 7.96
C GLU A 13 2.89 -1.20 6.99
N ASP A 14 2.25 -2.24 7.52
CA ASP A 14 1.42 -3.16 6.74
C ASP A 14 0.02 -2.60 6.44
N THR A 15 -0.27 -1.36 6.86
CA THR A 15 -1.61 -0.78 6.82
C THR A 15 -1.57 0.67 6.34
N LEU A 16 -2.44 1.00 5.38
CA LEU A 16 -2.65 2.36 4.88
C LEU A 16 -4.11 2.77 5.04
N ASP A 17 -4.35 3.86 5.78
CA ASP A 17 -5.68 4.46 5.90
C ASP A 17 -5.91 5.53 4.84
N LEU A 18 -6.94 5.31 4.00
CA LEU A 18 -7.32 6.16 2.88
C LEU A 18 -8.46 7.14 3.26
N HIS A 19 -9.01 7.07 4.48
CA HIS A 19 -10.20 7.83 4.89
C HIS A 19 -10.07 9.36 4.75
N ALA A 20 -8.87 9.89 4.94
CA ALA A 20 -8.57 11.32 4.92
C ALA A 20 -8.21 11.84 3.52
N PHE A 21 -8.06 10.94 2.53
CA PHE A 21 -7.57 11.30 1.21
C PHE A 21 -8.72 11.54 0.23
N SER A 22 -8.49 12.52 -0.66
CA SER A 22 -9.41 12.79 -1.76
C SER A 22 -9.37 11.63 -2.76
N PRO A 23 -10.51 11.25 -3.37
CA PRO A 23 -10.56 10.17 -4.38
C PRO A 23 -9.57 10.32 -5.54
N ARG A 24 -9.19 11.56 -5.90
CA ARG A 24 -8.22 11.82 -6.98
C ARG A 24 -6.77 11.49 -6.58
N ASP A 25 -6.46 11.55 -5.30
CA ASP A 25 -5.11 11.33 -4.77
C ASP A 25 -4.91 9.87 -4.33
N VAL A 26 -6.01 9.17 -4.00
CA VAL A 26 -6.00 7.76 -3.58
C VAL A 26 -5.27 6.87 -4.57
N ALA A 27 -5.46 7.06 -5.88
CA ALA A 27 -4.85 6.18 -6.88
C ALA A 27 -3.32 6.23 -6.82
N SER A 28 -2.73 7.42 -6.96
CA SER A 28 -1.28 7.60 -6.91
C SER A 28 -0.71 7.19 -5.56
N LEU A 29 -1.40 7.53 -4.47
CA LEU A 29 -0.97 7.19 -3.11
C LEU A 29 -0.91 5.67 -2.88
N VAL A 30 -1.89 4.91 -3.37
CA VAL A 30 -1.90 3.45 -3.29
C VAL A 30 -0.70 2.86 -4.06
N VAL A 31 -0.41 3.36 -5.26
CA VAL A 31 0.73 2.87 -6.06
C VAL A 31 2.05 3.09 -5.31
N GLU A 32 2.32 4.32 -4.89
CA GLU A 32 3.57 4.67 -4.21
C GLU A 32 3.73 3.93 -2.88
N TYR A 33 2.65 3.77 -2.13
CA TYR A 33 2.67 3.05 -0.87
C TYR A 33 2.96 1.56 -1.06
N LEU A 34 2.31 0.90 -2.02
CA LEU A 34 2.56 -0.53 -2.27
C LEU A 34 3.96 -0.79 -2.81
N LEU A 35 4.52 0.12 -3.62
CA LEU A 35 5.93 0.07 -4.01
C LEU A 35 6.86 0.17 -2.79
N SER A 36 6.59 1.11 -1.89
CA SER A 36 7.37 1.30 -0.67
C SER A 36 7.27 0.09 0.27
N ALA A 37 6.07 -0.46 0.44
CA ALA A 37 5.82 -1.65 1.24
C ALA A 37 6.55 -2.87 0.67
N ARG A 38 6.47 -3.06 -0.64
CA ARG A 38 7.20 -4.11 -1.37
C ARG A 38 8.71 -3.97 -1.19
N ALA A 39 9.25 -2.76 -1.33
CA ALA A 39 10.68 -2.48 -1.13
C ALA A 39 11.13 -2.71 0.33
N ALA A 40 10.23 -2.47 1.29
CA ALA A 40 10.43 -2.81 2.70
C ALA A 40 10.30 -4.32 2.99
N GLY A 41 9.99 -5.15 1.98
CA GLY A 41 9.87 -6.60 2.12
C GLY A 41 8.50 -7.07 2.63
N LEU A 42 7.50 -6.19 2.72
CA LEU A 42 6.14 -6.57 3.06
C LEU A 42 5.51 -7.35 1.90
N THR A 43 4.89 -8.49 2.23
CA THR A 43 4.18 -9.34 1.27
C THR A 43 2.66 -9.23 1.38
N GLU A 44 2.15 -8.59 2.44
CA GLU A 44 0.73 -8.34 2.64
C GLU A 44 0.56 -6.92 3.17
N VAL A 45 -0.38 -6.17 2.58
CA VAL A 45 -0.74 -4.81 2.97
C VAL A 45 -2.25 -4.67 3.03
N ARG A 46 -2.76 -3.94 4.01
CA ARG A 46 -4.18 -3.63 4.18
C ARG A 46 -4.47 -2.17 3.87
N LEU A 47 -5.33 -1.94 2.88
CA LEU A 47 -5.82 -0.62 2.48
C LEU A 47 -7.19 -0.37 3.12
N ILE A 48 -7.30 0.57 4.05
CA ILE A 48 -8.54 0.91 4.74
C ILE A 48 -9.19 2.09 4.02
N HIS A 49 -10.30 1.88 3.31
CA HIS A 49 -11.00 2.93 2.55
C HIS A 49 -12.40 3.25 3.10
N GLY A 50 -12.76 2.65 4.23
CA GLY A 50 -14.04 2.83 4.88
C GLY A 50 -15.21 2.19 4.12
N ARG A 51 -16.39 2.27 4.76
CA ARG A 51 -17.65 1.64 4.35
C ARG A 51 -18.59 2.60 3.61
N GLY A 52 -18.04 3.46 2.77
CA GLY A 52 -18.80 4.47 2.03
C GLY A 52 -19.68 3.87 0.92
N ARG A 53 -20.05 4.68 -0.09
CA ARG A 53 -20.83 4.25 -1.27
C ARG A 53 -20.08 3.33 -2.25
N GLY A 54 -18.93 2.77 -1.86
CA GLY A 54 -18.10 1.89 -2.70
C GLY A 54 -17.22 2.58 -3.75
N VAL A 55 -17.24 3.92 -3.86
CA VAL A 55 -16.44 4.65 -4.86
C VAL A 55 -14.94 4.47 -4.64
N GLN A 56 -14.45 4.67 -3.41
CA GLN A 56 -13.02 4.47 -3.10
C GLN A 56 -12.61 3.01 -3.28
N ARG A 57 -13.45 2.05 -2.86
CA ARG A 57 -13.22 0.62 -3.12
C ARG A 57 -13.04 0.35 -4.61
N ALA A 58 -13.95 0.82 -5.46
CA ALA A 58 -13.85 0.61 -6.91
C ALA A 58 -12.57 1.23 -7.49
N SER A 59 -12.19 2.42 -7.04
CA SER A 59 -10.95 3.07 -7.45
C SER A 59 -9.71 2.30 -7.02
N VAL A 60 -9.68 1.80 -5.77
CA VAL A 60 -8.59 0.96 -5.25
C VAL A 60 -8.47 -0.31 -6.08
N HIS A 61 -9.56 -1.05 -6.29
CA HIS A 61 -9.52 -2.27 -7.09
C HIS A 61 -9.10 -2.04 -8.54
N ALA A 62 -9.52 -0.93 -9.17
CA ALA A 62 -9.09 -0.58 -10.52
C ALA A 62 -7.58 -0.32 -10.61
N VAL A 63 -7.01 0.34 -9.60
CA VAL A 63 -5.56 0.56 -9.50
C VAL A 63 -4.84 -0.76 -9.24
N LEU A 64 -5.30 -1.57 -8.29
CA LEU A 64 -4.66 -2.85 -7.97
C LEU A 64 -4.61 -3.80 -9.19
N ALA A 65 -5.65 -3.79 -10.03
CA ALA A 65 -5.71 -4.61 -11.24
C ALA A 65 -4.68 -4.21 -12.31
N SER A 66 -4.11 -3.00 -12.26
CA SER A 66 -3.08 -2.56 -13.20
C SER A 66 -1.65 -2.75 -12.69
N LEU A 67 -1.47 -3.16 -11.43
CA LEU A 67 -0.16 -3.31 -10.81
C LEU A 67 0.38 -4.73 -10.98
N PRO A 68 1.48 -4.95 -11.74
CA PRO A 68 1.97 -6.29 -12.06
C PRO A 68 2.57 -7.03 -10.85
N PHE A 69 2.95 -6.30 -9.80
CA PHE A 69 3.51 -6.86 -8.56
C PHE A 69 2.45 -7.17 -7.49
N VAL A 70 1.17 -6.98 -7.79
CA VAL A 70 0.05 -7.41 -6.94
C VAL A 70 -0.36 -8.82 -7.33
N VAL A 71 -0.18 -9.76 -6.41
CA VAL A 71 -0.49 -11.19 -6.61
C VAL A 71 -1.97 -11.46 -6.39
N ALA A 72 -2.57 -10.84 -5.38
CA ALA A 72 -3.98 -10.99 -5.08
C ALA A 72 -4.52 -9.76 -4.33
N ALA A 73 -5.81 -9.47 -4.52
CA ALA A 73 -6.53 -8.46 -3.76
C ALA A 73 -7.89 -9.01 -3.34
N ARG A 74 -8.23 -8.92 -2.06
CA ARG A 74 -9.48 -9.44 -1.50
C ARG A 74 -10.02 -8.49 -0.44
N GLU A 75 -11.33 -8.54 -0.21
CA GLU A 75 -11.91 -7.88 0.96
C GLU A 75 -11.28 -8.42 2.23
N ALA A 76 -11.04 -7.54 3.21
CA ALA A 76 -10.53 -7.96 4.51
C ALA A 76 -11.56 -8.88 5.20
N PRO A 77 -11.12 -9.81 6.05
CA PRO A 77 -12.04 -10.56 6.89
C PRO A 77 -12.79 -9.61 7.85
N PRO A 78 -13.96 -10.00 8.38
CA PRO A 78 -14.80 -9.13 9.21
C PRO A 78 -14.05 -8.49 10.40
N GLU A 79 -13.17 -9.26 11.05
CA GLU A 79 -12.33 -8.80 12.16
C GLU A 79 -11.29 -7.73 11.80
N LEU A 80 -10.96 -7.59 10.50
CA LEU A 80 -9.95 -6.66 9.99
C LEU A 80 -10.55 -5.53 9.15
N GLY A 81 -11.87 -5.33 9.20
CA GLY A 81 -12.57 -4.21 8.56
C GLY A 81 -13.56 -4.61 7.48
N GLY A 82 -13.65 -5.91 7.13
CA GLY A 82 -14.61 -6.41 6.15
C GLY A 82 -14.49 -5.68 4.80
N TRP A 83 -15.65 -5.38 4.21
CA TRP A 83 -15.77 -4.60 2.97
C TRP A 83 -15.28 -3.14 3.07
N GLY A 84 -14.89 -2.68 4.26
CA GLY A 84 -14.27 -1.37 4.47
C GLY A 84 -12.76 -1.36 4.27
N ALA A 85 -12.15 -2.52 4.03
CA ALA A 85 -10.72 -2.64 3.78
C ALA A 85 -10.44 -3.71 2.70
N THR A 86 -9.33 -3.52 2.00
CA THR A 86 -8.82 -4.47 1.00
C THR A 86 -7.47 -4.99 1.46
N VAL A 87 -7.31 -6.31 1.54
CA VAL A 87 -6.03 -6.98 1.76
C VAL A 87 -5.39 -7.26 0.41
N VAL A 88 -4.16 -6.77 0.25
CA VAL A 88 -3.35 -6.84 -0.96
C VAL A 88 -2.15 -7.74 -0.68
N VAL A 89 -1.98 -8.77 -1.48
CA VAL A 89 -0.79 -9.65 -1.46
C VAL A 89 0.15 -9.16 -2.55
N LEU A 90 1.39 -8.88 -2.16
CA LEU A 90 2.46 -8.41 -3.02
C LEU A 90 3.41 -9.55 -3.35
N ASP A 91 4.01 -9.51 -4.54
CA ASP A 91 5.18 -10.33 -4.79
C ASP A 91 6.34 -9.87 -3.89
N ARG A 92 7.32 -10.75 -3.66
CA ARG A 92 8.54 -10.32 -2.99
C ARG A 92 9.36 -9.51 -3.98
N ALA A 93 9.86 -8.36 -3.52
CA ALA A 93 11.00 -7.74 -4.18
C ALA A 93 12.12 -8.78 -4.27
N ASP A 94 12.67 -8.96 -5.47
CA ASP A 94 13.82 -9.82 -5.66
C ASP A 94 14.98 -9.26 -4.80
N PRO A 95 15.54 -10.03 -3.85
CA PRO A 95 16.67 -9.56 -3.06
C PRO A 95 17.94 -9.33 -3.90
N ALA A 96 17.95 -9.69 -5.20
CA ALA A 96 19.11 -9.60 -6.09
C ALA A 96 19.39 -8.22 -6.70
N GLY A 97 18.96 -7.12 -6.07
CA GLY A 97 19.43 -5.77 -6.37
C GLY A 97 20.69 -5.35 -5.59
N THR A 98 21.09 -6.13 -4.57
CA THR A 98 22.29 -5.88 -3.75
C THR A 98 23.40 -6.85 -4.12
N VAL A 99 23.88 -6.77 -5.36
CA VAL A 99 25.20 -7.30 -5.74
C VAL A 99 26.04 -6.16 -6.30
N GLY A 100 27.03 -5.71 -5.52
CA GLY A 100 27.93 -4.64 -5.92
C GLY A 100 28.73 -4.02 -4.78
N SER A 101 29.33 -4.82 -3.91
CA SER A 101 30.46 -4.40 -3.07
C SER A 101 31.38 -5.60 -2.91
N GLY A 102 32.51 -5.55 -3.61
CA GLY A 102 33.53 -6.60 -3.69
C GLY A 102 34.33 -6.45 -4.98
#